data_AF-A0A1S6JGJ1-F1
#
_entry.id   AF-A0A1S6JGJ1-F1
#
_cell.length_a   1.000
_cell.length_b   1.000
_cell.length_c   1.000
_cell.angle_alpha   90.00
_cell.angle_beta   90.00
_cell.angle_gamma   90.00
#
_symmetry.space_group_name_H-M   'P 1'
#
loop_
_entity.id
_entity.type
_entity.pdbx_description
1 polymer ?
#
loop_
_entity_poly.entity_id
_entity_poly.type
_entity_poly.pdbx_seq_one_letter_code
_entity_poly.pdbx_strand_id
1 'polypeptide(L)'
;MAARPRGGGVDSRRCPACRAPLLVQWVGTTAALKATVDLPPADEARPWPAAKARSTDMDLVWCLPRQQYGPLRLRWAHTRHPPDCPHQHLTSHRCSTEPTTLF
;
A
#
# COMPACT_ATOMS: atom_id res chain seq x y z
N MET A 1 -13.21 -3.99 -29.84
CA MET A 1 -12.03 -4.05 -28.95
C MET A 1 -12.27 -3.07 -27.81
N ALA A 2 -12.63 -3.55 -26.62
CA ALA A 2 -12.91 -2.67 -25.48
C ALA A 2 -11.58 -2.13 -24.93
N ALA A 3 -11.35 -0.83 -25.03
CA ALA A 3 -10.21 -0.16 -24.42
C ALA A 3 -10.32 -0.32 -22.90
N ARG A 4 -9.42 -1.13 -22.30
CA ARG A 4 -9.28 -1.21 -20.85
C ARG A 4 -8.85 0.18 -20.34
N PRO A 5 -9.49 0.72 -19.28
CA PRO A 5 -9.06 1.99 -18.71
C PRO A 5 -7.60 1.87 -18.28
N ARG A 6 -6.71 2.64 -18.92
CA ARG A 6 -5.31 2.78 -18.50
C ARG A 6 -5.27 3.67 -17.26
N GLY A 7 -5.59 3.08 -16.12
CA GLY A 7 -5.57 3.79 -14.85
C GLY A 7 -6.12 2.88 -13.77
N GLY A 8 -5.24 2.14 -13.10
CA GLY A 8 -5.56 1.61 -11.79
C GLY A 8 -5.85 2.80 -10.88
N GLY A 9 -7.13 3.16 -10.78
CA GLY A 9 -7.62 4.30 -10.01
C GLY A 9 -7.06 4.23 -8.60
N VAL A 10 -6.41 5.31 -8.20
CA VAL A 10 -5.88 5.43 -6.84
C VAL A 10 -7.04 5.86 -5.95
N ASP A 11 -7.68 4.88 -5.33
CA ASP A 11 -8.80 5.16 -4.44
C ASP A 11 -8.25 5.42 -3.04
N SER A 12 -8.01 6.70 -2.74
CA SER A 12 -7.74 7.13 -1.37
C SER A 12 -9.05 7.03 -0.59
N ARG A 13 -9.12 6.10 0.37
CA ARG A 13 -10.34 5.80 1.14
C ARG A 13 -10.04 5.83 2.63
N ARG A 14 -11.07 5.68 3.45
CA ARG A 14 -10.91 5.42 4.89
C ARG A 14 -11.39 4.01 5.21
N CYS A 15 -10.74 3.34 6.14
CA CYS A 15 -11.22 2.07 6.66
C CYS A 15 -12.61 2.27 7.29
N PRO A 16 -13.63 1.49 6.94
CA PRO A 16 -14.98 1.68 7.50
C PRO A 16 -15.04 1.42 9.01
N ALA A 17 -14.16 0.56 9.55
CA ALA A 17 -14.12 0.22 10.97
C ALA A 17 -13.27 1.23 11.77
N CYS A 18 -11.96 1.32 11.50
CA CYS A 18 -11.06 2.17 12.27
C CYS A 18 -10.92 3.61 11.73
N ARG A 19 -11.55 3.95 10.60
CA ARG A 19 -11.45 5.27 9.93
C ARG A 19 -10.04 5.69 9.49
N ALA A 20 -9.06 4.79 9.59
CA ALA A 20 -7.69 5.01 9.14
C ALA A 20 -7.63 5.35 7.63
N PRO A 21 -6.77 6.29 7.20
CA PRO A 21 -6.57 6.58 5.78
C PRO A 21 -5.94 5.38 5.07
N LEU A 22 -6.52 4.98 3.95
CA LEU A 22 -6.12 3.82 3.15
C LEU A 22 -5.81 4.22 1.72
N LEU A 23 -4.85 3.51 1.15
CA LEU A 23 -4.56 3.51 -0.27
C LEU A 23 -4.92 2.15 -0.85
N VAL A 24 -5.89 2.12 -1.76
CA VAL A 24 -6.31 0.91 -2.47
C VAL A 24 -5.91 1.01 -3.93
N GLN A 25 -5.11 0.06 -4.40
CA GLN A 25 -4.64 0.04 -5.79
C GLN A 25 -4.39 -1.37 -6.30
N TRP A 26 -4.72 -1.61 -7.57
CA TRP A 26 -4.24 -2.79 -8.29
C TRP A 26 -2.80 -2.57 -8.75
N VAL A 27 -1.89 -3.41 -8.26
CA VAL A 27 -0.45 -3.31 -8.53
C VAL A 27 -0.01 -4.45 -9.43
N GLY A 28 0.63 -4.13 -10.56
CA GLY A 28 1.08 -5.09 -11.56
C GLY A 28 0.31 -4.99 -12.88
N THR A 29 0.87 -5.58 -13.94
CA THR A 29 0.30 -5.57 -15.30
C THR A 29 -0.29 -6.92 -15.70
N THR A 30 0.32 -8.01 -15.22
CA THR A 30 -0.11 -9.39 -15.43
C THR A 30 -0.20 -10.03 -14.03
N ALA A 31 -1.35 -10.60 -13.68
CA ALA A 31 -1.67 -11.01 -12.30
C ALA A 31 -1.57 -9.85 -11.29
N ALA A 32 -2.34 -8.78 -11.52
CA ALA A 32 -2.37 -7.64 -10.62
C ALA A 32 -2.90 -8.04 -9.24
N LEU A 33 -2.23 -7.55 -8.18
CA LEU A 33 -2.65 -7.74 -6.80
C LEU A 33 -3.38 -6.49 -6.32
N LYS A 34 -4.54 -6.66 -5.68
CA LYS A 34 -5.26 -5.55 -5.06
C LYS A 34 -4.64 -5.27 -3.69
N ALA A 35 -3.73 -4.31 -3.65
CA ALA A 35 -3.11 -3.85 -2.41
C ALA A 35 -4.08 -2.92 -1.68
N THR A 36 -4.25 -3.16 -0.38
CA THR A 36 -4.93 -2.25 0.55
C THR A 36 -3.94 -1.96 1.68
N VAL A 37 -3.40 -0.75 1.69
CA VAL A 37 -2.33 -0.35 2.63
C VAL A 37 -2.73 0.89 3.40
N ASP A 38 -2.15 1.07 4.59
CA ASP A 38 -2.26 2.33 5.32
C ASP A 38 -1.63 3.46 4.52
N LEU A 39 -2.30 4.60 4.43
CA LEU A 39 -1.79 5.80 3.78
C LEU A 39 -1.39 6.83 4.85
N PRO A 40 -0.16 6.75 5.39
CA PRO A 40 0.31 7.73 6.36
C PRO A 40 0.47 9.13 5.74
N PRO A 41 0.69 10.19 6.55
CA PRO A 41 1.17 11.48 6.09
C PRO A 41 2.49 11.39 5.29
N ALA A 42 2.85 12.43 4.53
CA ALA A 42 4.01 12.38 3.62
C ALA A 42 5.37 12.45 4.33
N ASP A 43 5.37 13.09 5.48
CA ASP A 43 6.47 13.33 6.40
C ASP A 43 6.74 12.15 7.35
N GLU A 44 5.79 11.20 7.46
CA GLU A 44 5.98 10.03 8.30
C GLU A 44 7.05 9.09 7.70
N ALA A 45 8.15 8.90 8.43
CA ALA A 45 9.22 8.02 8.04
C ALA A 45 8.78 6.54 8.12
N ARG A 46 8.78 5.85 6.98
CA ARG A 46 8.54 4.40 6.91
C ARG A 46 9.68 3.72 6.14
N PRO A 47 10.82 3.46 6.81
CA PRO A 47 12.00 2.90 6.15
C PRO A 47 11.81 1.41 5.85
N TRP A 48 12.50 0.94 4.81
CA TRP A 48 12.42 -0.44 4.33
C TRP A 48 12.72 -1.50 5.40
N PRO A 49 13.80 -1.39 6.21
CA PRO A 49 14.12 -2.42 7.21
C PRO A 49 12.98 -2.65 8.22
N ALA A 50 12.32 -1.57 8.64
CA ALA A 50 11.21 -1.66 9.59
C ALA A 50 9.94 -2.26 8.98
N ALA A 51 9.71 -2.06 7.68
CA ALA A 51 8.59 -2.69 6.96
C ALA A 51 8.88 -4.19 6.72
N LYS A 52 10.10 -4.52 6.30
CA LYS A 52 10.54 -5.91 6.10
C LYS A 52 10.53 -6.73 7.40
N ALA A 53 10.89 -6.13 8.53
CA ALA A 53 10.81 -6.80 9.83
C ALA A 53 9.36 -7.11 10.26
N ARG A 54 8.39 -6.34 9.77
CA ARG A 54 6.95 -6.53 10.07
C ARG A 54 6.24 -7.42 9.04
N SER A 55 6.83 -7.62 7.86
CA SER A 55 6.25 -8.48 6.83
C SER A 55 6.35 -9.95 7.23
N THR A 56 5.30 -10.71 6.93
CA THR A 56 5.31 -12.17 6.96
C THR A 56 5.40 -12.71 5.53
N ASP A 57 5.63 -14.01 5.36
CA ASP A 57 5.67 -14.63 4.02
C ASP A 57 4.38 -14.42 3.20
N MET A 58 3.28 -14.09 3.87
CA MET A 58 1.98 -13.79 3.24
C MET A 58 1.66 -12.29 3.13
N ASP A 59 2.56 -11.40 3.56
CA ASP A 59 2.33 -9.95 3.57
C ASP A 59 3.40 -9.24 2.74
N LEU A 60 2.98 -8.68 1.61
CA LEU A 60 3.89 -7.98 0.72
C LEU A 60 4.22 -6.59 1.26
N VAL A 61 5.47 -6.20 1.11
CA VAL A 61 5.89 -4.82 1.34
C VAL A 61 5.79 -4.03 0.04
N TRP A 62 5.18 -2.87 0.14
CA TRP A 62 4.94 -1.95 -0.96
C TRP A 62 5.80 -0.70 -0.77
N CYS A 63 6.55 -0.33 -1.80
CA CYS A 63 7.20 0.97 -1.87
C CYS A 63 6.20 1.99 -2.43
N LEU A 64 6.07 3.13 -1.77
CA LEU A 64 5.28 4.27 -2.20
C LEU A 64 6.20 5.47 -2.49
N PRO A 65 6.64 5.63 -3.74
CA PRO A 65 7.29 6.86 -4.19
C PRO A 65 6.28 8.01 -4.15
N ARG A 66 6.57 9.05 -3.36
CA ARG A 66 5.82 10.30 -3.40
C ARG A 66 6.49 11.25 -4.37
N GLN A 67 5.94 11.33 -5.56
CA GLN A 67 6.34 12.36 -6.53
C GLN A 67 5.63 13.66 -6.18
N GLN A 68 6.31 14.80 -6.41
CA GLN A 68 5.70 16.12 -6.24
C GLN A 68 4.49 16.31 -7.17
N TYR A 69 4.54 15.70 -8.36
CA TYR A 69 3.51 15.78 -9.38
C TYR A 69 3.12 14.38 -9.84
N GLY A 70 1.83 14.08 -9.87
CA GLY A 70 1.28 12.82 -10.36
C GLY A 70 0.59 11.96 -9.29
N PRO A 71 -0.10 10.90 -9.71
CA PRO A 71 -0.84 10.04 -8.80
C PRO A 71 0.11 9.16 -7.98
N LEU A 72 -0.30 8.83 -6.76
CA LEU A 72 0.37 7.83 -5.93
C LEU A 72 0.34 6.46 -6.63
N ARG A 73 1.50 5.81 -6.70
CA ARG A 73 1.67 4.49 -7.31
C ARG A 73 2.46 3.58 -6.39
N LEU A 74 1.81 2.53 -5.92
CA LEU A 74 2.46 1.44 -5.19
C LEU A 74 3.29 0.62 -6.15
N ARG A 75 4.46 0.22 -5.66
CA ARG A 75 5.38 -0.70 -6.32
C ARG A 75 5.68 -1.83 -5.37
N TRP A 76 5.71 -3.05 -5.87
CA TRP A 76 6.14 -4.18 -5.07
C TRP A 76 7.64 -4.06 -4.77
N ALA A 77 7.99 -4.02 -3.49
CA ALA A 77 9.37 -3.99 -3.03
C ALA A 77 9.86 -5.45 -2.89
N HIS A 78 10.37 -5.99 -4.00
CA HIS A 78 10.88 -7.36 -4.08
C HIS A 78 12.36 -7.45 -3.68
N THR A 79 12.98 -8.62 -3.84
CA THR A 79 14.36 -8.91 -3.43
C THR A 79 15.45 -8.02 -4.02
N ARG A 80 15.22 -7.32 -5.15
CA ARG A 80 16.20 -6.37 -5.73
C ARG A 80 15.95 -4.92 -5.29
N HIS A 81 15.04 -4.71 -4.35
CA HIS A 81 14.73 -3.39 -3.84
C HIS A 81 15.90 -2.86 -2.99
N PRO A 82 16.40 -1.63 -3.26
CA PRO A 82 17.54 -1.10 -2.53
C PRO A 82 17.20 -0.88 -1.04
N PRO A 83 18.11 -1.24 -0.12
CA PRO A 83 17.86 -1.10 1.31
C PRO A 83 17.71 0.36 1.76
N ASP A 84 18.39 1.29 1.08
CA ASP A 84 18.42 2.73 1.41
C ASP A 84 17.41 3.55 0.60
N CYS A 85 16.30 2.93 0.20
CA CYS A 85 15.26 3.61 -0.57
C CYS A 85 14.60 4.72 0.29
N PRO A 86 14.57 5.99 -0.17
CA PRO A 86 14.05 7.13 0.60
C PRO A 86 12.51 7.19 0.62
N HIS A 87 11.83 6.23 0.00
CA HIS A 87 10.38 6.21 -0.12
C HIS A 87 9.72 5.54 1.10
N GLN A 88 8.42 5.78 1.28
CA GLN A 88 7.66 5.11 2.33
C GLN A 88 7.42 3.64 1.97
N HIS A 89 7.66 2.75 2.92
CA HIS A 89 7.42 1.32 2.78
C HIS A 89 6.22 0.91 3.63
N LEU A 90 5.19 0.41 2.96
CA LEU A 90 3.87 0.13 3.50
C LEU A 90 3.62 -1.37 3.47
N THR A 91 2.94 -1.87 4.49
CA THR A 91 2.41 -3.24 4.54
C THR A 91 0.90 -3.20 4.38
N SER A 92 0.28 -4.38 4.26
CA SER A 92 -1.18 -4.47 4.21
C SER A 92 -1.81 -3.82 5.45
N HIS A 93 -2.91 -3.10 5.25
CA HIS A 93 -3.68 -2.52 6.35
C HIS A 93 -4.20 -3.63 7.26
N ARG A 94 -3.90 -3.52 8.56
CA ARG A 94 -4.46 -4.38 9.59
C ARG A 94 -5.35 -3.54 10.49
N CYS A 95 -6.66 -3.73 10.35
CA CYS A 95 -7.61 -3.06 11.21
C CYS A 95 -7.53 -3.68 12.61
N SER A 96 -7.19 -2.88 13.63
CA SER A 96 -7.09 -3.33 15.02
C SER A 96 -8.37 -3.15 15.84
N THR A 97 -9.44 -2.60 15.24
CA THR A 97 -10.75 -2.54 15.91
C THR A 97 -11.24 -3.96 16.12
N GLU A 98 -11.45 -4.35 17.38
CA GLU A 98 -12.06 -5.64 17.70
C GLU A 98 -13.37 -5.78 16.91
N PRO A 99 -13.60 -6.90 16.20
CA PRO A 99 -14.85 -7.11 15.51
C PRO A 99 -15.97 -7.09 16.54
N THR A 100 -16.83 -6.07 16.51
CA THR A 100 -18.05 -6.05 17.31
C THR A 100 -19.07 -6.99 16.67
N THR A 101 -18.78 -8.29 16.69
CA THR A 101 -19.78 -9.31 16.40
C THR A 101 -20.62 -9.49 17.66
N LEU A 102 -21.62 -8.62 17.82
CA LEU A 102 -22.79 -8.93 18.63
C LEU A 102 -23.69 -9.79 17.74
N PHE A 103 -23.54 -11.11 17.84
CA PHE A 103 -24.54 -12.07 17.42
C PHE A 103 -25.28 -12.57 18.66
#